data_AF-A0A8T5KTL4-F1
#
_entry.id   AF-A0A8T5KTL4-F1
#
_cell.length_a   1.000
_cell.length_b   1.000
_cell.length_c   1.000
_cell.angle_alpha   90.00
_cell.angle_beta   90.00
_cell.angle_gamma   90.00
#
_symmetry.space_group_name_H-M   'P 1'
#
loop_
_entity.id
_entity.type
_entity.pdbx_description
1 polymer ?
#
loop_
_entity_poly.entity_id
_entity_poly.type
_entity_poly.pdbx_seq_one_letter_code
_entity_poly.pdbx_strand_id
1 'polypeptide(L)' 'MVISVRYKNHRGETSERKIIPLEISLGNNEYHKETQWLLQVWDLDKEDYRTYALKDIKEWLDFPNTIPEQR' A
#
# COMPACT_ATOMS: atom_id res chain seq x y z
N MET A 1 -7.62 1.08 -12.59
CA MET A 1 -7.51 -0.28 -12.02
C MET A 1 -7.60 -0.15 -10.52
N VAL A 2 -8.49 -0.90 -9.87
CA VAL A 2 -8.61 -0.93 -8.40
C VAL A 2 -7.83 -2.13 -7.89
N ILE A 3 -7.09 -1.95 -6.80
CA ILE A 3 -6.37 -3.03 -6.12
C ILE A 3 -6.71 -3.07 -4.63
N SER A 4 -6.68 -4.25 -4.06
CA SER A 4 -6.94 -4.54 -2.65
C SER A 4 -5.63 -4.88 -1.96
N VAL A 5 -5.29 -4.14 -0.90
CA VAL A 5 -4.05 -4.33 -0.15
C VAL A 5 -4.32 -4.47 1.34
N ARG A 6 -3.52 -5.28 2.03
CA ARG A 6 -3.46 -5.28 3.49
C ARG A 6 -2.39 -4.30 3.94
N TYR A 7 -2.79 -3.21 4.59
CA TYR A 7 -1.91 -2.10 4.97
C TYR A 7 -1.86 -1.91 6.49
N LYS A 8 -0.65 -1.73 7.03
CA LYS A 8 -0.41 -1.39 8.44
C LYS A 8 -0.27 0.12 8.60
N ASN A 9 -1.12 0.73 9.40
CA ASN A 9 -1.04 2.17 9.67
C ASN A 9 0.04 2.52 10.70
N HIS A 10 0.28 3.82 10.89
CA HIS A 10 1.25 4.33 11.88
C HIS A 10 0.88 3.99 13.34
N ARG A 11 -0.39 3.66 13.63
CA ARG A 11 -0.85 3.17 14.95
C ARG A 11 -0.61 1.68 15.15
N GLY A 12 -0.09 0.99 14.14
CA GLY A 12 0.18 -0.43 14.17
C GLY A 12 -1.01 -1.32 13.81
N GLU A 13 -2.16 -0.73 13.49
CA GLU A 13 -3.37 -1.46 13.11
C GLU A 13 -3.28 -1.87 11.65
N THR A 14 -3.62 -3.13 11.37
CA THR A 14 -3.63 -3.67 10.02
C THR A 14 -5.05 -3.70 9.48
N SER A 15 -5.23 -3.26 8.25
CA SER A 15 -6.55 -3.19 7.64
C SER A 15 -6.47 -3.37 6.13
N GLU A 16 -7.52 -3.96 5.56
CA GLU A 16 -7.66 -4.10 4.12
C GLU A 16 -8.17 -2.79 3.51
N ARG A 17 -7.61 -2.42 2.36
CA ARG A 17 -7.89 -1.16 1.68
C ARG A 17 -8.05 -1.38 0.20
N LYS A 18 -9.04 -0.71 -0.39
CA LYS A 18 -9.20 -0.63 -1.84
C LYS A 18 -8.62 0.69 -2.34
N ILE A 19 -7.62 0.61 -3.19
CA ILE A 19 -6.87 1.78 -3.65
C ILE A 19 -6.74 1.81 -5.17
N ILE A 20 -6.61 3.00 -5.73
CA ILE A 20 -6.18 3.22 -7.11
C ILE A 20 -4.76 3.79 -7.06
N PRO A 21 -3.72 3.04 -7.45
CA PRO A 21 -2.35 3.53 -7.44
C PRO A 21 -2.13 4.58 -8.53
N LEU A 22 -1.40 5.63 -8.19
CA LEU A 22 -1.14 6.77 -9.08
C LEU A 22 0.35 6.89 -9.42
N GLU A 23 1.23 6.88 -8.42
CA GLU A 23 2.66 7.08 -8.60
C GLU A 23 3.47 6.38 -7.50
N ILE A 24 4.64 5.85 -7.86
CA ILE A 24 5.64 5.36 -6.90
C ILE A 24 6.85 6.30 -6.93
N SER A 25 7.27 6.76 -5.76
CA SER A 25 8.46 7.61 -5.61
C SER A 25 9.32 7.18 -4.42
N LEU A 26 10.63 7.44 -4.51
CA LEU A 26 11.57 7.29 -3.40
C LEU A 26 11.72 8.65 -2.71
N GLY A 27 11.38 8.75 -1.44
CA GLY A 27 11.50 10.01 -0.73
C GLY A 27 11.10 9.92 0.74
N ASN A 28 11.04 11.09 1.37
CA ASN A 28 10.60 11.29 2.74
C ASN A 28 9.63 12.49 2.76
N ASN A 29 8.70 12.52 3.72
CA ASN A 29 7.76 13.63 3.89
C ASN A 29 7.55 13.94 5.39
N GLU A 30 6.71 14.92 5.72
CA GLU A 30 6.44 15.30 7.12
C GLU A 30 5.93 14.13 7.99
N TYR A 31 5.27 13.15 7.38
CA TYR A 31 4.74 11.95 8.04
C TYR A 31 5.70 10.75 7.97
N HIS A 32 6.70 10.78 7.09
CA HIS A 32 7.66 9.73 6.79
C HIS A 32 9.07 10.28 6.84
N LYS A 33 9.64 10.39 8.05
CA LYS A 33 10.97 11.01 8.27
C LYS A 33 12.14 10.23 7.66
N GLU A 34 11.96 8.93 7.44
CA GLU A 34 12.94 8.07 6.78
C GLU A 34 12.63 7.98 5.28
N THR A 35 13.68 8.07 4.46
CA THR A 35 13.59 7.82 3.03
C THR A 35 13.10 6.39 2.78
N GLN A 36 11.98 6.26 2.07
CA GLN A 36 11.36 4.98 1.77
C GLN A 36 10.57 5.07 0.47
N TRP A 37 10.17 3.92 -0.05
CA TRP A 37 9.28 3.86 -1.20
C TRP A 37 7.86 4.26 -0.78
N LEU A 38 7.33 5.28 -1.45
CA LEU A 38 6.01 5.84 -1.24
C LEU A 38 5.14 5.52 -2.45
N LEU A 39 3.88 5.19 -2.20
CA LEU A 39 2.85 4.96 -3.19
C LEU A 39 1.76 6.00 -3.01
N GLN A 40 1.61 6.89 -3.99
CA GLN A 40 0.47 7.80 -4.07
C GLN A 40 -0.75 7.03 -4.56
N VAL A 41 -1.85 7.16 -3.86
CA VAL A 41 -3.09 6.44 -4.13
C VAL A 41 -4.31 7.34 -3.98
N TRP A 42 -5.38 6.99 -4.69
CA TRP A 42 -6.73 7.35 -4.28
C TRP A 42 -7.29 6.20 -3.42
N ASP A 43 -7.56 6.48 -2.14
CA ASP A 43 -8.13 5.51 -1.19
C ASP A 43 -9.66 5.54 -1.31
N LEU A 44 -10.26 4.44 -1.79
CA LEU A 44 -11.70 4.35 -2.00
C LEU A 44 -12.50 4.26 -0.69
N ASP A 45 -11.89 3.78 0.39
CA ASP A 45 -12.55 3.69 1.70
C ASP A 45 -12.57 5.04 2.43
N LYS A 46 -11.68 5.96 2.03
CA LYS A 46 -11.56 7.31 2.59
C LYS A 46 -11.99 8.43 1.66
N GLU A 47 -12.19 8.11 0.38
CA GLU A 47 -12.51 9.07 -0.68
C GLU A 47 -11.51 10.24 -0.72
N ASP A 48 -10.22 9.91 -0.59
CA ASP A 48 -9.16 10.92 -0.47
C ASP A 48 -7.83 10.45 -1.07
N TYR A 49 -6.99 11.40 -1.45
CA TYR A 49 -5.61 11.15 -1.89
C TYR A 49 -4.73 10.87 -0.69
N ARG A 50 -3.99 9.76 -0.73
CA ARG A 50 -3.12 9.34 0.36
C ARG A 50 -1.78 8.84 -0.14
N THR A 51 -0.78 8.98 0.71
CA THR A 51 0.55 8.42 0.50
C THR A 51 0.72 7.21 1.41
N TYR A 52 0.95 6.05 0.82
CA TYR A 52 1.18 4.80 1.53
C TYR A 52 2.66 4.48 1.50
N ALA A 53 3.24 4.12 2.64
CA ALA A 53 4.57 3.53 2.66
C ALA A 53 4.52 2.10 2.12
N LEU A 54 5.27 1.80 1.06
CA LEU A 54 5.29 0.46 0.44
C LEU A 54 5.77 -0.62 1.43
N LYS A 55 6.66 -0.28 2.36
CA LYS A 55 7.12 -1.20 3.43
C LYS A 55 5.99 -1.67 4.37
N ASP A 56 4.91 -0.90 4.42
CA ASP A 56 3.77 -1.15 5.30
C ASP A 56 2.60 -1.85 4.59
N ILE A 57 2.68 -2.03 3.27
CA ILE A 57 1.83 -2.95 2.52
C ILE A 57 2.33 -4.38 2.78
N LYS A 58 1.48 -5.20 3.41
CA LYS A 58 1.82 -6.57 3.84
C LYS A 58 1.40 -7.63 2.83
N GLU A 59 0.36 -7.37 2.06
CA GLU A 59 -0.18 -8.32 1.10
C GLU A 59 -0.95 -7.59 -0.01
N TRP A 60 -0.87 -8.11 -1.23
CA TRP A 60 -1.67 -7.68 -2.39
C TRP A 60 -2.70 -8.76 -2.65
N LEU A 61 -3.97 -8.48 -2.36
CA LEU A 61 -5.00 -9.51 -2.20
C LEU A 61 -5.60 -9.98 -3.53
N ASP A 62 -5.47 -9.20 -4.61
CA ASP A 62 -6.06 -9.55 -5.91
C ASP A 62 -5.19 -10.48 -6.75
N PHE A 63 -3.97 -10.79 -6.27
CA PHE A 63 -3.10 -11.75 -6.92
C PHE A 63 -3.14 -13.05 -6.13
N PRO A 64 -3.43 -14.20 -6.77
CA PRO A 64 -3.39 -15.47 -6.08
C PRO A 64 -1.98 -15.68 -5.52
N ASN A 65 -1.88 -15.92 -4.21
CA ASN A 65 -0.65 -16.42 -3.56
C ASN A 65 -0.41 -17.90 -3.94
N THR A 66 -0.55 -18.24 -5.22
CA THR A 66 -0.07 -19.51 -5.74
C THR A 66 1.40 -19.30 -6.07
N ILE A 67 2.27 -19.59 -5.10
CA ILE A 67 3.61 -20.05 -5.46
C ILE A 67 3.35 -21.33 -6.27
N PRO A 68 3.71 -21.39 -7.57
CA PRO A 68 3.64 -22.66 -8.28
C PRO A 68 4.51 -23.63 -7.47
N GLU A 69 3.94 -24.76 -7.03
CA GLU A 69 4.76 -25.85 -6.50
C GLU A 69 5.90 -26.07 -7.50
N GLN A 70 7.12 -25.86 -7.04
CA GLN A 70 8.32 -26.19 -7.81
C GLN A 70 8.30 -27.71 -7.99
N ARG A 71 7.78 -28.17 -9.14
CA ARG A 71 7.93 -29.54 -9.63
C ARG A 71 9.31 -29.72 -10.24
#